data_AF-A0A7W3TKA5-F1
#
_entry.id   AF-A0A7W3TKA5-F1
#
_cell.length_a   1.000
_cell.length_b   1.000
_cell.length_c   1.000
_cell.angle_alpha   90.00
_cell.angle_beta   90.00
_cell.angle_gamma   90.00
#
_symmetry.space_group_name_H-M   'P 1'
#
loop_
_entity.id
_entity.type
_entity.pdbx_description
1 polymer ?
#
loop_
_entity_poly.entity_id
_entity_poly.type
_entity_poly.pdbx_seq_one_letter_code
_entity_poly.pdbx_strand_id
1 'polypeptide(L)'
;MRSTTTSVFGAPIAGVQAMESASAMPARGAPRLNWLERTNKPYVDGMAVDAWVDVYRLQPTSAVFAPWVESEGEEGQVTLMFTDPPSIRQVANAQRTLDFWIVVLDGIDGEGGGGDAWGLFQARQTLRCDAHGAIVEQVFVITGDQAGSDSDPPYPPGWRPY
;
A
#
# COMPACT_ATOMS: atom_id res chain seq x y z
N MET A 1 -8.53 25.49 -6.71
CA MET A 1 -8.69 25.24 -5.26
C MET A 1 -8.59 23.74 -5.05
N ARG A 2 -7.55 23.23 -4.38
CA ARG A 2 -7.43 21.80 -4.08
C ARG A 2 -8.25 21.53 -2.81
N SER A 3 -9.28 20.70 -2.92
CA SER A 3 -10.06 20.24 -1.76
C SER A 3 -9.21 19.28 -0.94
N THR A 4 -8.88 19.69 0.28
CA THR A 4 -8.33 18.80 1.31
C THR A 4 -9.50 18.04 1.92
N THR A 5 -9.74 16.80 1.49
CA THR A 5 -10.73 15.93 2.13
C THR A 5 -10.14 15.37 3.43
N THR A 6 -10.43 16.04 4.54
CA THR A 6 -10.21 15.51 5.89
C THR A 6 -11.40 14.63 6.26
N SER A 7 -11.28 13.33 6.11
CA SER A 7 -12.26 12.39 6.69
C SER A 7 -11.94 12.18 8.17
N VAL A 8 -12.71 12.83 9.05
CA VAL A 8 -12.71 12.56 10.50
C VAL A 8 -13.88 11.61 10.78
N PHE A 9 -13.61 10.31 10.90
CA PHE A 9 -14.62 9.35 11.34
C PHE A 9 -14.47 9.09 12.85
N GLY A 10 -15.51 9.46 13.61
CA GLY A 10 -15.75 8.96 14.96
C GLY A 10 -16.22 7.50 14.90
N ALA A 11 -15.71 6.67 15.80
CA ALA A 11 -15.79 5.20 15.83
C ALA A 11 -17.22 4.60 15.67
N PRO A 12 -17.32 3.35 15.16
CA PRO A 12 -16.93 2.18 15.95
C PRO A 12 -15.77 1.36 15.36
N ILE A 13 -14.78 1.15 16.23
CA ILE A 13 -13.93 -0.03 16.49
C ILE A 13 -13.95 -1.14 15.41
N ALA A 14 -12.76 -1.44 14.89
CA ALA A 14 -12.42 -2.42 13.85
C ALA A 14 -12.83 -2.02 12.42
N GLY A 15 -12.41 -0.83 11.99
CA GLY A 15 -12.50 -0.41 10.59
C GLY A 15 -11.46 -1.13 9.74
N VAL A 16 -11.90 -2.14 9.00
CA VAL A 16 -11.22 -2.67 7.82
C VAL A 16 -10.88 -1.50 6.89
N GLN A 17 -9.60 -1.22 6.63
CA GLN A 17 -9.25 -0.15 5.68
C GLN A 17 -9.22 -0.74 4.27
N ALA A 18 -10.24 -0.41 3.48
CA ALA A 18 -10.20 -0.60 2.04
C ALA A 18 -9.30 0.50 1.44
N MET A 19 -8.15 0.11 0.94
CA MET A 19 -7.37 0.90 0.01
C MET A 19 -7.87 0.56 -1.40
N GLU A 20 -8.68 1.46 -1.95
CA GLU A 20 -9.04 1.43 -3.36
C GLU A 20 -7.83 1.96 -4.15
N SER A 21 -7.09 1.04 -4.79
CA SER A 21 -6.09 1.41 -5.78
C SER A 21 -6.64 1.06 -7.15
N ALA A 22 -7.11 2.07 -7.88
CA ALA A 22 -7.44 1.94 -9.29
C ALA A 22 -6.15 1.95 -10.12
N SER A 23 -5.40 0.84 -10.11
CA SER A 23 -4.27 0.69 -11.01
C SER A 23 -4.79 0.29 -12.39
N ALA A 24 -5.06 1.29 -13.23
CA ALA A 24 -5.48 1.04 -14.61
C ALA A 24 -4.29 0.47 -15.42
N MET A 25 -4.29 -0.84 -15.69
CA MET A 25 -3.26 -1.50 -16.51
C MET A 25 -3.85 -1.91 -17.87
N PRO A 26 -3.34 -1.40 -19.01
CA PRO A 26 -3.91 -1.72 -20.32
C PRO A 26 -3.54 -3.11 -20.85
N ALA A 27 -2.44 -3.75 -20.41
CA ALA A 27 -1.97 -5.01 -21.01
C ALA A 27 -1.13 -5.89 -20.05
N ARG A 28 -1.81 -6.74 -19.26
CA ARG A 28 -1.24 -7.54 -18.17
C ARG A 28 -0.39 -8.74 -18.62
N GLY A 29 0.82 -8.51 -19.14
CA GLY A 29 1.72 -9.58 -19.62
C GLY A 29 2.61 -10.23 -18.55
N ALA A 30 3.06 -9.46 -17.55
CA ALA A 30 3.86 -9.92 -16.41
C ALA A 30 3.82 -8.90 -15.24
N PRO A 31 2.64 -8.67 -14.65
CA PRO A 31 2.44 -7.59 -13.69
C PRO A 31 3.27 -7.81 -12.42
N ARG A 32 3.81 -6.73 -11.85
CA ARG A 32 4.57 -6.77 -10.59
C ARG A 32 3.95 -5.82 -9.56
N LEU A 33 3.91 -6.30 -8.32
CA LEU A 33 3.49 -5.51 -7.16
C LEU A 33 4.68 -5.31 -6.23
N ASN A 34 4.98 -4.05 -5.95
CA ASN A 34 5.90 -3.65 -4.89
C ASN A 34 5.07 -2.93 -3.82
N TRP A 35 4.73 -3.64 -2.75
CA TRP A 35 4.01 -3.05 -1.61
C TRP A 35 5.01 -2.65 -0.54
N LEU A 36 5.40 -1.38 -0.55
CA LEU A 36 6.43 -0.89 0.36
C LEU A 36 5.81 -0.22 1.56
N GLU A 37 6.34 -0.56 2.72
CA GLU A 37 5.92 0.02 3.99
C GLU A 37 7.10 0.47 4.81
N ARG A 38 6.93 1.58 5.53
CA ARG A 38 7.88 2.06 6.54
C ARG A 38 7.14 2.36 7.83
N THR A 39 7.60 1.80 8.93
CA THR A 39 6.96 2.00 10.24
C THR A 39 7.98 2.18 11.37
N ASN A 40 7.60 2.98 12.36
CA ASN A 40 8.33 3.09 13.62
C ASN A 40 8.05 1.91 14.58
N LYS A 41 7.05 1.06 14.28
CA LYS A 41 6.70 -0.11 15.08
C LYS A 41 6.36 -1.31 14.19
N PRO A 42 7.34 -2.18 13.91
CA PRO A 42 7.14 -3.42 13.17
C PRO A 42 6.05 -4.30 13.78
N TYR A 43 5.25 -4.90 12.90
CA TYR A 43 4.16 -5.81 13.25
C TYR A 43 4.25 -7.16 12.52
N VAL A 44 5.14 -7.25 11.55
CA VAL A 44 5.52 -8.46 10.83
C VAL A 44 6.96 -8.80 11.18
N ASP A 45 7.24 -10.09 11.41
CA ASP A 45 8.60 -10.57 11.62
C ASP A 45 9.46 -10.31 10.39
N GLY A 46 10.67 -9.76 10.60
CA GLY A 46 11.58 -9.37 9.52
C GLY A 46 11.40 -7.94 9.01
N MET A 47 10.37 -7.21 9.46
CA MET A 47 10.21 -5.79 9.12
C MET A 47 11.15 -4.91 9.96
N ALA A 48 12.00 -4.14 9.29
CA ALA A 48 12.92 -3.22 9.94
C ALA A 48 12.22 -1.92 10.40
N VAL A 49 12.66 -1.36 11.52
CA VAL A 49 12.17 -0.08 12.05
C VAL A 49 12.65 1.07 11.15
N ASP A 50 11.75 1.98 10.80
CA ASP A 50 12.01 3.21 10.04
C ASP A 50 12.72 3.02 8.68
N ALA A 51 12.62 1.81 8.11
CA ALA A 51 13.12 1.47 6.78
C ALA A 51 11.98 1.00 5.87
N TRP A 52 12.12 1.22 4.56
CA TRP A 52 11.20 0.70 3.56
C TRP A 52 11.39 -0.80 3.39
N VAL A 53 10.30 -1.55 3.56
CA VAL A 53 10.25 -3.00 3.43
C VAL A 53 9.19 -3.35 2.41
N ASP A 54 9.53 -4.21 1.45
CA ASP A 54 8.55 -4.81 0.55
C ASP A 54 7.82 -5.94 1.30
N VAL A 55 6.63 -5.64 1.81
CA VAL A 55 5.87 -6.57 2.63
C VAL A 55 5.16 -7.64 1.80
N TYR A 56 4.93 -7.41 0.50
CA TYR A 56 4.44 -8.46 -0.38
C TYR A 56 5.51 -9.56 -0.51
N ARG A 57 6.77 -9.19 -0.68
CA ARG A 57 7.87 -10.16 -0.68
C ARG A 57 8.09 -10.82 0.67
N LEU A 58 7.89 -10.09 1.77
CA LEU A 58 8.08 -10.60 3.13
C LEU A 58 6.97 -11.58 3.53
N GLN A 59 5.72 -11.30 3.14
CA GLN A 59 4.53 -12.11 3.47
C GLN A 59 3.59 -12.24 2.26
N PRO A 60 3.99 -12.98 1.20
CA PRO A 60 3.20 -13.08 -0.02
C PRO A 60 1.86 -13.79 0.18
N THR A 61 1.73 -14.59 1.24
CA THR A 61 0.51 -15.33 1.58
C THR A 61 -0.45 -14.55 2.47
N SER A 62 -0.16 -13.28 2.78
CA SER A 62 -1.09 -12.43 3.54
C SER A 62 -2.41 -12.27 2.79
N ALA A 63 -3.53 -12.34 3.51
CA ALA A 63 -4.87 -12.14 2.96
C ALA A 63 -5.06 -10.75 2.32
N VAL A 64 -4.25 -9.76 2.72
CA VAL A 64 -4.21 -8.43 2.09
C VAL A 64 -3.97 -8.55 0.59
N PHE A 65 -3.12 -9.49 0.17
CA PHE A 65 -2.71 -9.67 -1.22
C PHE A 65 -3.56 -10.67 -2.01
N ALA A 66 -4.59 -11.27 -1.39
CA ALA A 66 -5.47 -12.20 -2.09
C ALA A 66 -6.06 -11.60 -3.40
N PRO A 67 -6.57 -10.35 -3.43
CA PRO A 67 -7.06 -9.76 -4.68
C PRO A 67 -5.99 -9.63 -5.77
N TRP A 68 -4.73 -9.40 -5.39
CA TRP A 68 -3.62 -9.36 -6.35
C TRP A 68 -3.36 -10.73 -6.94
N VAL A 69 -3.24 -11.75 -6.08
CA VAL A 69 -3.01 -13.14 -6.52
C VAL A 69 -4.18 -13.66 -7.35
N GLU A 70 -5.42 -13.36 -6.96
CA GLU A 70 -6.62 -13.78 -7.66
C GLU A 70 -6.75 -13.15 -9.05
N SER A 71 -6.21 -11.96 -9.25
CA SER A 71 -6.20 -11.33 -10.58
C SER A 71 -5.11 -11.88 -11.50
N GLU A 72 -4.14 -12.68 -11.02
CA GLU A 72 -3.09 -13.30 -11.87
C GLU A 72 -3.71 -14.04 -13.08
N GLY A 73 -3.29 -13.64 -14.30
CA GLY A 73 -3.83 -14.17 -15.56
C GLY A 73 -5.03 -13.44 -16.16
N GLU A 74 -5.60 -12.43 -15.49
CA GLU A 74 -6.57 -11.52 -16.11
C GLU A 74 -5.88 -10.62 -17.15
N GLU A 75 -6.57 -10.30 -18.25
CA GLU A 75 -6.11 -9.40 -19.31
C GLU A 75 -6.84 -8.05 -19.27
N GLY A 76 -6.15 -6.98 -19.68
CA GLY A 76 -6.70 -5.63 -19.72
C GLY A 76 -6.81 -4.96 -18.33
N GLN A 77 -7.68 -3.94 -18.25
CA GLN A 77 -7.81 -3.09 -17.06
C GLN A 77 -8.48 -3.81 -15.90
N VAL A 78 -7.76 -3.94 -14.79
CA VAL A 78 -8.25 -4.51 -13.54
C VAL A 78 -8.22 -3.45 -12.44
N THR A 79 -9.31 -3.34 -11.67
CA THR A 79 -9.34 -2.53 -10.44
C THR A 79 -9.26 -3.44 -9.24
N LEU A 80 -8.28 -3.22 -8.37
CA LEU A 80 -8.05 -4.05 -7.18
C LEU A 80 -8.37 -3.26 -5.91
N MET A 81 -9.12 -3.89 -5.01
CA MET A 81 -9.40 -3.35 -3.70
C MET A 81 -8.60 -4.13 -2.66
N PHE A 82 -7.59 -3.47 -2.10
CA PHE A 82 -6.79 -4.06 -1.04
C PHE A 82 -7.41 -3.74 0.31
N THR A 83 -7.39 -4.71 1.20
CA THR A 83 -7.95 -4.55 2.53
C THR A 83 -6.85 -4.83 3.56
N ASP A 84 -6.30 -3.77 4.16
CA ASP A 84 -5.28 -3.88 5.21
C ASP A 84 -5.87 -3.49 6.58
N PRO A 85 -6.03 -4.45 7.51
CA PRO A 85 -6.53 -4.12 8.84
C PRO A 85 -5.50 -3.33 9.65
N PRO A 86 -5.90 -2.29 10.39
CA PRO A 86 -4.97 -1.52 11.22
C PRO A 86 -4.32 -2.42 12.27
N SER A 87 -3.00 -2.52 12.23
CA SER A 87 -2.22 -3.36 13.12
C SER A 87 -1.32 -2.52 14.04
N ILE A 88 -1.56 -2.60 15.35
CA ILE A 88 -0.61 -2.13 16.36
C ILE A 88 -0.69 -3.10 17.52
N ARG A 89 0.45 -3.34 18.20
CA ARG A 89 0.40 -4.06 19.49
C ARG A 89 -0.50 -3.26 20.44
N GLN A 90 -1.61 -3.85 20.85
CA GLN A 90 -2.62 -3.26 21.75
C GLN A 90 -2.06 -3.14 23.17
N VAL A 91 -1.10 -2.23 23.35
CA VAL A 91 -0.47 -1.93 24.63
C VAL A 91 -0.75 -0.48 25.01
N ALA A 92 -0.77 -0.22 26.32
CA ALA A 92 -1.10 1.08 26.87
C ALA A 92 -0.30 2.21 26.20
N ASN A 93 -1.01 3.22 25.71
CA ASN A 93 -0.48 4.44 25.10
C ASN A 93 0.42 4.19 23.87
N ALA A 94 0.30 3.03 23.21
CA ALA A 94 1.06 2.74 22.00
C ALA A 94 0.69 3.72 20.88
N GLN A 95 1.69 4.24 20.19
CA GLN A 95 1.52 4.97 18.93
C GLN A 95 2.29 4.30 17.80
N ARG A 96 1.75 4.33 16.58
CA ARG A 96 2.42 3.85 15.37
C ARG A 96 2.18 4.81 14.23
N THR A 97 3.23 5.03 13.44
CA THR A 97 3.14 5.63 12.10
C THR A 97 3.49 4.54 11.09
N LEU A 98 2.69 4.42 10.04
CA LEU A 98 2.93 3.53 8.91
C LEU A 98 2.79 4.34 7.62
N ASP A 99 3.87 4.43 6.85
CA ASP A 99 3.88 5.02 5.52
C ASP A 99 3.74 3.90 4.48
N PHE A 100 2.88 4.10 3.49
CA PHE A 100 2.65 3.20 2.37
C PHE A 100 3.19 3.81 1.08
N TRP A 101 3.80 2.96 0.26
CA TRP A 101 4.25 3.27 -1.11
C TRP A 101 4.02 2.04 -1.97
N ILE A 102 2.85 1.99 -2.62
CA ILE A 102 2.41 0.84 -3.40
C ILE A 102 2.62 1.15 -4.85
N VAL A 103 3.46 0.35 -5.50
CA VAL A 103 3.75 0.47 -6.91
C VAL A 103 3.27 -0.78 -7.63
N VAL A 104 2.50 -0.57 -8.68
CA VAL A 104 2.05 -1.61 -9.59
C VAL A 104 2.70 -1.34 -10.95
N LEU A 105 3.33 -2.36 -11.52
CA LEU A 105 3.98 -2.31 -12.82
C LEU A 105 3.23 -3.24 -13.77
N ASP A 106 2.90 -2.75 -14.96
CA ASP A 106 2.40 -3.58 -16.05
C ASP A 106 3.60 -4.25 -16.75
N GLY A 107 3.53 -5.56 -16.96
CA GLY A 107 4.62 -6.30 -17.59
C GLY A 107 4.43 -6.40 -19.10
N ILE A 108 5.49 -6.14 -19.87
CA ILE A 108 5.50 -6.06 -21.33
C ILE A 108 4.86 -7.29 -22.02
N ASP A 109 3.88 -7.02 -22.88
CA ASP A 109 3.37 -7.89 -23.93
C ASP A 109 4.31 -7.84 -25.16
N GLY A 110 5.40 -8.61 -25.12
CA GLY A 110 6.08 -9.23 -26.27
C GLY A 110 6.64 -8.41 -27.45
N GLU A 111 6.11 -7.25 -27.84
CA GLU A 111 6.53 -6.53 -29.05
C GLU A 111 6.39 -5.01 -28.89
N GLY A 112 7.49 -4.34 -28.50
CA GLY A 112 7.71 -2.93 -28.83
C GLY A 112 7.90 -1.95 -27.66
N GLY A 113 9.14 -1.88 -27.17
CA GLY A 113 9.88 -0.61 -27.02
C GLY A 113 9.31 0.59 -26.23
N GLY A 114 8.28 0.43 -25.40
CA GLY A 114 7.83 1.42 -24.41
C GLY A 114 8.11 0.92 -22.99
N GLY A 115 8.49 1.80 -22.07
CA GLY A 115 8.77 1.41 -20.68
C GLY A 115 7.50 1.03 -19.92
N ASP A 116 7.61 0.11 -18.97
CA ASP A 116 6.50 -0.42 -18.15
C ASP A 116 5.53 0.69 -17.69
N ALA A 117 4.24 0.51 -17.96
CA ALA A 117 3.21 1.37 -17.37
C ALA A 117 3.16 1.12 -15.87
N TRP A 118 2.91 2.17 -15.08
CA TRP A 118 2.93 2.05 -13.63
C TRP A 118 1.85 2.88 -12.95
N GLY A 119 1.37 2.35 -11.83
CA GLY A 119 0.52 3.03 -10.85
C GLY A 119 1.25 3.17 -9.52
N LEU A 120 1.07 4.30 -8.85
CA LEU A 120 1.63 4.61 -7.55
C LEU A 120 0.55 5.14 -6.61
N PHE A 121 0.41 4.49 -5.46
CA PHE A 121 -0.39 4.97 -4.34
C PHE A 121 0.50 5.21 -3.10
N GLN A 122 0.35 6.35 -2.46
CA GLN A 122 1.08 6.72 -1.25
C GLN A 122 0.12 7.17 -0.16
N ALA A 123 0.34 6.71 1.06
CA ALA A 123 -0.44 7.14 2.20
C ALA A 123 0.35 7.10 3.51
N ARG A 124 -0.18 7.76 4.54
CA ARG A 124 0.28 7.66 5.91
C ARG A 124 -0.87 7.28 6.81
N GLN A 125 -0.67 6.26 7.63
CA GLN A 125 -1.53 5.90 8.74
C GLN A 125 -0.86 6.27 10.07
N THR A 126 -1.63 6.82 10.99
CA THR A 126 -1.24 7.02 12.38
C THR A 126 -2.26 6.32 13.28
N LEU A 127 -1.79 5.49 14.20
CA LEU A 127 -2.60 4.80 15.21
C LEU A 127 -2.17 5.22 16.61
N ARG A 128 -3.14 5.35 17.52
CA ARG A 128 -2.88 5.54 18.95
C ARG A 128 -3.82 4.72 19.81
N CYS A 129 -3.26 4.07 20.82
CA CYS A 129 -3.98 3.37 21.87
C CYS A 129 -4.18 4.26 23.11
N ASP A 130 -5.21 3.95 23.89
CA ASP A 130 -5.43 4.52 25.22
C ASP A 130 -4.59 3.80 26.29
N ALA A 131 -4.81 4.17 27.57
CA ALA A 131 -4.14 3.58 28.71
C ALA A 131 -4.43 2.07 28.92
N HIS A 132 -5.47 1.52 28.27
CA HIS A 132 -5.84 0.10 28.34
C HIS A 132 -5.39 -0.68 27.11
N GLY A 133 -4.75 -0.02 26.15
CA GLY A 133 -4.27 -0.65 24.91
C GLY A 133 -5.30 -0.70 23.79
N ALA A 134 -6.51 -0.17 23.99
CA ALA A 134 -7.52 -0.08 22.95
C ALA A 134 -7.15 1.01 21.93
N ILE A 135 -7.25 0.72 20.63
CA ILE A 135 -7.06 1.73 19.58
C ILE A 135 -8.18 2.78 19.72
N VAL A 136 -7.79 4.03 19.96
CA VAL A 136 -8.74 5.15 20.16
C VAL A 136 -8.64 6.22 19.10
N GLU A 137 -7.56 6.21 18.31
CA GLU A 137 -7.37 7.14 17.21
C GLU A 137 -6.69 6.42 16.05
N GLN A 138 -7.25 6.66 14.87
CA GLN A 138 -6.75 6.19 13.60
C GLN A 138 -6.94 7.29 12.58
N VAL A 139 -5.84 7.73 11.99
CA VAL A 139 -5.82 8.74 10.93
C VAL A 139 -5.18 8.11 9.71
N PHE A 140 -5.80 8.28 8.55
CA PHE A 140 -5.26 7.82 7.27
C PHE A 140 -5.30 8.97 6.27
N VAL A 141 -4.16 9.28 5.68
CA VAL A 141 -3.99 10.40 4.76
C VAL A 141 -3.37 9.89 3.48
N ILE A 142 -4.07 10.02 2.37
CA ILE A 142 -3.50 9.80 1.03
C ILE A 142 -2.56 10.97 0.73
N THR A 143 -1.30 10.66 0.46
CA THR A 143 -0.25 11.65 0.20
C THR A 143 0.16 11.72 -1.27
N GLY A 144 -0.25 10.72 -2.06
CA GLY A 144 0.00 10.69 -3.50
C GLY A 144 -0.79 9.59 -4.18
N ASP A 145 -1.22 9.88 -5.40
CA ASP A 145 -1.89 8.97 -6.31
C ASP A 145 -1.47 9.41 -7.72
N GLN A 146 -0.66 8.59 -8.38
CA GLN A 146 0.00 8.91 -9.63
C GLN A 146 0.03 7.69 -10.53
N ALA A 147 0.07 7.94 -11.84
CA ALA A 147 0.33 6.91 -12.83
C ALA A 147 1.27 7.48 -13.89
N GLY A 148 2.00 6.61 -14.56
CA GLY A 148 2.89 6.98 -15.66
C GLY A 148 3.13 5.83 -16.62
N SER A 149 3.80 6.16 -17.71
CA SER A 149 4.30 5.21 -18.71
C SER A 149 5.71 5.63 -19.11
N ASP A 150 6.46 4.71 -19.73
CA ASP A 150 7.76 5.01 -20.37
C ASP A 150 8.80 5.66 -19.44
N SER A 151 8.67 5.42 -18.14
CA SER A 151 9.49 6.01 -17.08
C SER A 151 9.49 5.11 -15.86
N ASP A 152 10.51 5.23 -15.01
CA ASP A 152 10.50 4.56 -13.72
C ASP A 152 9.48 5.22 -12.79
N PRO A 153 8.68 4.44 -12.05
CA PRO A 153 7.85 5.00 -10.99
C PRO A 153 8.74 5.67 -9.95
N PRO A 154 8.30 6.78 -9.34
CA PRO A 154 9.08 7.46 -8.33
C PRO A 154 9.05 6.61 -7.06
N TYR A 155 10.02 5.72 -6.89
CA TYR A 155 10.21 4.94 -5.68
C TYR A 155 10.68 5.81 -4.51
N PRO A 156 10.49 5.35 -3.26
CA PRO A 156 10.98 6.09 -2.11
C PRO A 156 12.51 6.28 -2.19
N PRO A 157 13.04 7.42 -1.73
CA PRO A 157 14.47 7.68 -1.77
C PRO A 157 15.29 6.56 -1.11
N GLY A 158 16.30 6.07 -1.83
CA GLY A 158 17.20 5.01 -1.35
C GLY A 158 16.67 3.59 -1.53
N TRP A 159 15.42 3.41 -1.98
CA TRP A 159 14.90 2.10 -2.39
C TRP A 159 15.12 1.90 -3.89
N ARG A 160 15.42 0.67 -4.31
CA ARG A 160 15.53 0.30 -5.72
C ARG A 160 14.73 -0.97 -5.98
N PRO A 161 13.98 -1.02 -7.10
CA PRO A 161 13.32 -2.25 -7.53
C PRO A 161 14.37 -3.31 -7.84
N TYR A 162 13.97 -4.57 -7.64
CA TYR A 162 14.80 -5.73 -7.93
C TYR A 162 14.62 -6.20 -9.37
#